data_AF-A0A7J6A0A5-F1
#
_entry.id   AF-A0A7J6A0A5-F1
#
_cell.length_a   1.000
_cell.length_b   1.000
_cell.length_c   1.000
_cell.angle_alpha   90.00
_cell.angle_beta   90.00
_cell.angle_gamma   90.00
#
_symmetry.space_group_name_H-M   'P 1'
#
loop_
_entity.id
_entity.type
_entity.pdbx_description
1 polymer ?
#
loop_
_entity_poly.entity_id
_entity_poly.type
_entity_poly.pdbx_seq_one_letter_code
_entity_poly.pdbx_strand_id
1 'polypeptide(L)'
;MGIRIELEMLAVLLLLTPIVIDGLLTSKCELANQLMSAIPADVTDRENLVAKIVCHAEETSGFDTSIVNQANPLDLLGRRKTRAAPNTTRPPKTTKPPPQPRTPQPMFNETEIPIPPPPNSLNIEIEMNDTYPPPPPNFNSTYMNHRQKRGFNGLWTLYGVFQLADRVACTSSKGLSVNICNMDCSKLTDDDLTDDINCVWTIINSKPTRKGIPGRQEEANKLIKTMNDILMNTCANRDYSQYLVTCIAP
;
A
#
# COMPACT_ATOMS: atom_id res chain seq x y z
N MET A 1 -44.63 26.74 41.20
CA MET A 1 -43.37 26.26 40.60
C MET A 1 -43.69 25.01 39.80
N GLY A 2 -43.38 24.97 38.50
CA GLY A 2 -43.73 23.82 37.66
C GLY A 2 -43.51 24.07 36.16
N ILE A 3 -42.25 24.36 35.82
CA ILE A 3 -41.49 24.11 34.57
C ILE A 3 -42.32 23.86 33.29
N ARG A 4 -42.22 24.80 32.34
CA ARG A 4 -42.55 24.60 30.91
C ARG A 4 -41.52 23.64 30.32
N ILE A 5 -41.97 22.50 29.83
CA ILE A 5 -41.11 21.49 29.20
C ILE A 5 -41.06 21.84 27.71
N GLU A 6 -39.99 22.49 27.28
CA GLU A 6 -39.71 22.79 25.86
C GLU A 6 -39.43 21.48 25.11
N LEU A 7 -40.18 21.27 24.03
CA LEU A 7 -40.18 20.07 23.22
C LEU A 7 -39.14 20.20 22.10
N GLU A 8 -37.86 20.31 22.44
CA GLU A 8 -36.78 20.55 21.47
C GLU A 8 -35.60 19.61 21.76
N MET A 9 -35.80 18.29 21.65
CA MET A 9 -34.68 17.36 21.60
C MET A 9 -35.07 16.01 20.96
N LEU A 10 -35.39 16.00 19.67
CA LEU A 10 -35.56 14.76 18.90
C LEU A 10 -35.13 14.97 17.45
N ALA A 11 -33.85 15.27 17.24
CA ALA A 11 -33.24 15.27 15.90
C ALA A 11 -31.73 14.97 15.93
N VAL A 12 -31.27 14.10 16.86
CA VAL A 12 -29.86 13.65 16.89
C VAL A 12 -29.81 12.13 16.92
N LEU A 13 -30.38 11.50 15.89
CA LEU A 13 -30.19 10.07 15.61
C LEU A 13 -30.10 9.84 14.09
N LEU A 14 -29.11 10.48 13.46
CA LEU A 14 -28.85 10.34 12.01
C LEU A 14 -27.36 10.25 11.63
N LEU A 15 -26.45 9.87 12.54
CA LEU A 15 -25.00 9.81 12.20
C LEU A 15 -24.29 8.57 12.76
N LEU A 16 -24.88 7.39 12.57
CA LEU A 16 -24.12 6.13 12.63
C LEU A 16 -24.51 5.24 11.45
N THR A 17 -24.34 5.77 10.24
CA THR A 17 -24.08 4.88 9.10
C THR A 17 -22.65 4.38 9.30
N PRO A 18 -22.41 3.06 9.41
CA PRO A 18 -21.05 2.55 9.30
C PRO A 18 -20.49 3.08 7.98
N ILE A 19 -19.33 3.73 8.03
CA ILE A 19 -18.56 4.04 6.82
C ILE A 19 -18.26 2.66 6.24
N VAL A 20 -18.99 2.30 5.20
CA VAL A 20 -18.67 1.12 4.43
C VAL A 20 -17.34 1.47 3.77
N ILE A 21 -16.26 0.84 4.21
CA ILE A 21 -14.96 0.91 3.56
C ILE A 21 -15.08 0.03 2.30
N ASP A 22 -15.90 0.49 1.36
CA ASP A 22 -15.95 -0.05 0.01
C ASP A 22 -14.89 0.73 -0.77
N GLY A 23 -13.85 0.05 -1.23
CA GLY A 23 -12.74 0.70 -1.94
C GLY A 23 -13.22 1.61 -3.06
N LEU A 24 -12.70 2.83 -3.09
CA LEU A 24 -12.92 3.76 -4.19
C LEU A 24 -12.21 3.25 -5.44
N LEU A 25 -12.94 3.15 -6.56
CA LEU A 25 -12.32 2.99 -7.87
C LEU A 25 -11.89 4.38 -8.37
N THR A 26 -10.60 4.70 -8.27
CA THR A 26 -10.10 5.97 -8.84
C THR A 26 -10.05 5.88 -10.36
N SER A 27 -10.28 6.99 -11.07
CA SER A 27 -10.17 6.99 -12.53
C SER A 27 -8.72 7.22 -12.98
N LYS A 28 -8.36 6.71 -14.16
CA LYS A 28 -7.05 6.93 -14.78
C LYS A 28 -6.63 8.40 -14.82
N CYS A 29 -7.56 9.30 -15.18
CA CYS A 29 -7.28 10.73 -15.33
C CYS A 29 -7.25 11.46 -13.99
N GLU A 30 -8.08 11.05 -13.03
CA GLU A 30 -8.03 11.59 -11.68
C GLU A 30 -6.71 11.26 -10.99
N LEU A 31 -6.29 10.00 -11.05
CA LEU A 31 -4.99 9.58 -10.53
C LEU A 31 -3.83 10.34 -11.19
N ALA A 32 -3.88 10.52 -12.52
CA ALA A 32 -2.87 11.30 -13.24
C ALA A 32 -2.82 12.76 -12.78
N ASN A 33 -3.97 13.39 -12.58
CA ASN A 33 -4.05 14.78 -12.12
C ASN A 33 -3.51 14.94 -10.69
N GLN A 34 -3.85 14.01 -9.78
CA GLN A 34 -3.32 14.03 -8.42
C GLN A 34 -1.80 13.83 -8.40
N LEU A 35 -1.28 12.88 -9.19
CA LEU A 35 0.16 12.66 -9.34
C LEU A 35 0.88 13.87 -9.93
N MET A 36 0.29 14.52 -10.95
CA MET A 36 0.83 15.77 -11.47
C MET A 36 0.88 16.80 -10.36
N SER A 37 -0.20 17.04 -9.62
CA SER A 37 -0.21 18.03 -8.53
C SER A 37 0.82 17.74 -7.42
N ALA A 38 1.04 16.49 -7.06
CA ALA A 38 1.95 16.11 -5.97
C ALA A 38 3.43 16.05 -6.37
N ILE A 39 3.73 15.65 -7.61
CA ILE A 39 5.12 15.52 -8.08
C ILE A 39 5.67 16.91 -8.45
N PRO A 40 6.83 17.33 -7.90
CA PRO A 40 7.42 18.64 -8.17
C PRO A 40 7.62 18.93 -9.67
N ALA A 41 7.41 20.19 -10.06
CA ALA A 41 7.46 20.60 -11.47
C ALA A 41 8.88 20.61 -12.09
N ASP A 42 9.93 20.62 -11.26
CA ASP A 42 11.34 20.61 -11.67
C ASP A 42 11.87 19.20 -11.98
N VAL A 43 11.05 18.16 -11.78
CA VAL A 43 11.40 16.78 -12.10
C VAL A 43 11.54 16.59 -13.61
N THR A 44 12.72 16.17 -14.04
CA THR A 44 12.98 15.81 -15.44
C THR A 44 12.03 14.70 -15.90
N ASP A 45 11.45 14.83 -17.09
CA ASP A 45 10.51 13.86 -17.67
C ASP A 45 9.30 13.54 -16.77
N ARG A 46 8.85 14.50 -15.95
CA ARG A 46 7.70 14.38 -15.02
C ARG A 46 6.47 13.73 -15.63
N GLU A 47 6.12 14.11 -16.85
CA GLU A 47 5.00 13.54 -17.59
C GLU A 47 5.20 12.02 -17.82
N ASN A 48 6.32 11.62 -18.39
CA ASN A 48 6.64 10.20 -18.60
C ASN A 48 6.74 9.41 -17.28
N LEU A 49 7.19 10.05 -16.20
CA LEU A 49 7.16 9.46 -14.86
C LEU A 49 5.73 9.18 -14.40
N VAL A 50 4.84 10.17 -14.50
CA VAL A 50 3.42 10.04 -14.15
C VAL A 50 2.75 8.94 -14.98
N ALA A 51 2.99 8.89 -16.30
CA ALA A 51 2.44 7.83 -17.14
C ALA A 51 2.87 6.43 -16.71
N LYS A 52 4.13 6.25 -16.28
CA LYS A 52 4.62 4.96 -15.78
C LYS A 52 3.92 4.55 -14.49
N ILE A 53 3.75 5.48 -13.55
CA ILE A 53 3.07 5.24 -12.28
C ILE A 53 1.59 4.89 -12.51
N VAL A 54 0.87 5.68 -13.31
CA VAL A 54 -0.54 5.43 -13.63
C VAL A 54 -0.73 4.10 -14.37
N CYS A 55 0.18 3.75 -15.29
CA CYS A 55 0.13 2.46 -15.96
C CYS A 55 0.42 1.30 -15.01
N HIS A 56 1.35 1.47 -14.06
CA HIS A 56 1.58 0.47 -13.02
C HIS A 56 0.30 0.20 -12.21
N ALA A 57 -0.40 1.25 -11.78
CA ALA A 57 -1.69 1.12 -11.09
C ALA A 57 -2.72 0.37 -11.97
N GLU A 58 -2.88 0.76 -13.24
CA GLU A 58 -3.81 0.09 -14.18
C GLU A 58 -3.54 -1.42 -14.29
N GLU A 59 -2.28 -1.82 -14.46
CA GLU A 59 -1.90 -3.22 -14.70
C GLU A 59 -1.92 -4.09 -13.44
N THR A 60 -1.84 -3.49 -12.25
CA THR A 60 -1.64 -4.23 -11.00
C THR A 60 -2.82 -4.20 -10.04
N SER A 61 -3.56 -3.09 -10.00
CA SER A 61 -4.75 -2.91 -9.16
C SER A 61 -6.01 -2.66 -9.98
N GLY A 62 -5.89 -2.25 -11.25
CA GLY A 62 -7.05 -1.76 -12.01
C GLY A 62 -7.66 -0.50 -11.39
N PHE A 63 -6.85 0.28 -10.66
CA PHE A 63 -7.25 1.48 -9.91
C PHE A 63 -8.12 1.24 -8.66
N ASP A 64 -8.22 0.00 -8.18
CA ASP A 64 -8.84 -0.32 -6.89
C ASP A 64 -7.92 0.08 -5.73
N THR A 65 -8.36 1.02 -4.90
CA THR A 65 -7.59 1.49 -3.75
C THR A 65 -7.55 0.49 -2.59
N SER A 66 -8.46 -0.48 -2.55
CA SER A 66 -8.59 -1.40 -1.42
C SER A 66 -7.90 -2.76 -1.62
N ILE A 67 -7.32 -2.99 -2.80
CA ILE A 67 -6.85 -4.32 -3.18
C ILE A 67 -5.57 -4.72 -2.45
N VAL A 68 -5.59 -5.93 -1.86
CA VAL A 68 -4.45 -6.54 -1.19
C VAL A 68 -4.09 -7.86 -1.86
N ASN A 69 -2.83 -7.98 -2.30
CA ASN A 69 -2.34 -9.17 -2.98
C ASN A 69 -1.12 -9.77 -2.27
N GLN A 70 -0.78 -11.01 -2.64
CA GLN A 70 0.46 -11.64 -2.24
C GLN A 70 1.23 -12.15 -3.45
N ALA A 71 2.50 -11.78 -3.55
CA ALA A 71 3.35 -12.17 -4.67
C ALA A 71 4.81 -12.37 -4.26
N ASN A 72 5.54 -13.15 -5.06
CA ASN A 72 6.99 -13.19 -4.97
C ASN A 72 7.56 -12.01 -5.76
N PRO A 73 8.46 -11.20 -5.19
CA PRO A 73 9.07 -10.06 -5.91
C PRO A 73 9.78 -10.49 -7.20
N LEU A 74 10.33 -11.70 -7.26
CA LEU A 74 10.96 -12.22 -8.48
C LEU A 74 9.98 -12.43 -9.62
N ASP A 75 8.74 -12.84 -9.31
CA ASP A 75 7.70 -13.03 -10.31
C ASP A 75 7.23 -11.67 -10.85
N LEU A 76 7.18 -10.64 -10.01
CA LEU A 76 6.82 -9.27 -10.39
C LEU A 76 7.87 -8.66 -11.33
N LEU A 77 9.17 -8.88 -11.06
CA LEU A 77 10.26 -8.47 -11.96
C LEU A 77 10.29 -9.28 -13.26
N GLY A 78 9.89 -10.56 -13.20
CA GLY A 78 9.92 -11.52 -14.30
C GLY A 78 8.83 -11.34 -15.36
N ARG A 79 7.80 -10.52 -15.11
CA ARG A 79 6.74 -10.18 -16.07
C ARG A 79 7.21 -9.28 -17.23
N ARG A 80 8.40 -9.53 -17.78
CA ARG A 80 8.73 -9.10 -19.15
C ARG A 80 7.92 -9.93 -20.13
N LYS A 81 6.80 -9.38 -20.61
CA LYS A 81 5.99 -9.81 -21.76
C LYS A 81 6.32 -11.22 -22.30
N THR A 82 5.75 -12.26 -21.70
CA THR A 82 5.33 -13.39 -22.54
C THR A 82 4.22 -12.87 -23.43
N ARG A 83 4.41 -12.94 -24.75
CA ARG A 83 3.40 -12.64 -25.77
C ARG A 83 2.05 -13.21 -25.36
N ALA A 84 0.98 -12.47 -25.66
CA ALA A 84 -0.41 -12.86 -25.44
C ALA A 84 -0.63 -14.36 -25.67
N ALA A 85 -1.17 -15.04 -24.65
CA ALA A 85 -1.62 -16.41 -24.80
C ALA A 85 -2.71 -16.45 -25.89
N PRO A 86 -2.71 -17.45 -26.80
CA PRO A 86 -3.78 -17.58 -27.78
C PRO A 86 -5.11 -17.79 -27.05
N ASN A 87 -6.12 -17.00 -27.45
CA ASN A 87 -7.52 -17.21 -27.06
C ASN A 87 -7.92 -18.64 -27.41
N THR A 88 -7.91 -19.53 -26.42
CA THR A 88 -8.56 -20.83 -26.49
C THR A 88 -9.81 -20.75 -25.65
N THR A 89 -10.91 -20.37 -26.32
CA THR A 89 -12.27 -20.63 -25.86
C THR A 89 -12.44 -22.13 -25.68
N ARG A 90 -12.30 -22.60 -24.44
CA ARG A 90 -12.85 -23.89 -24.03
C ARG A 90 -13.39 -23.78 -22.60
N PRO A 91 -14.67 -24.13 -22.36
CA PRO A 91 -15.28 -23.99 -21.05
C PRO A 91 -14.66 -24.97 -20.04
N PRO A 92 -14.60 -24.62 -18.74
CA PRO A 92 -14.04 -25.49 -17.71
C PRO A 92 -14.88 -26.76 -17.55
N LYS A 93 -14.25 -27.92 -17.72
CA LYS A 93 -14.86 -29.22 -17.45
C LYS A 93 -14.90 -29.43 -15.94
N THR A 94 -16.08 -29.27 -15.35
CA THR A 94 -16.35 -29.55 -13.93
C THR A 94 -16.32 -31.06 -13.68
N THR A 95 -15.34 -31.53 -12.92
CA THR A 95 -15.38 -32.84 -12.26
C THR A 95 -14.73 -32.73 -10.87
N LYS A 96 -15.49 -32.23 -9.90
CA LYS A 96 -15.24 -32.51 -8.48
C LYS A 96 -16.55 -32.96 -7.82
N PRO A 97 -16.55 -34.03 -7.00
CA PRO A 97 -17.76 -34.50 -6.32
C PRO A 97 -18.22 -33.54 -5.22
N PRO A 98 -19.48 -33.65 -4.76
CA PRO A 98 -20.08 -32.74 -3.78
C PRO A 98 -19.35 -32.78 -2.41
N PRO A 99 -19.30 -31.66 -1.65
CA PRO A 99 -18.78 -31.66 -0.29
C PRO A 99 -19.75 -32.36 0.66
N GLN A 100 -19.25 -33.31 1.46
CA GLN A 100 -20.01 -33.91 2.57
C GLN A 100 -20.21 -32.89 3.72
N PRO A 101 -21.31 -33.02 4.51
CA PRO A 101 -21.59 -32.13 5.63
C PRO A 101 -20.63 -32.42 6.79
N ARG A 102 -20.00 -31.38 7.35
CA ARG A 102 -19.22 -31.48 8.59
C ARG A 102 -20.06 -31.02 9.78
N THR A 103 -20.14 -31.88 10.78
CA THR A 103 -20.74 -31.68 12.10
C THR A 103 -19.99 -30.61 12.93
N PRO A 104 -20.64 -29.91 13.87
CA PRO A 104 -20.01 -28.83 14.65
C PRO A 104 -19.01 -29.36 15.67
N GLN A 105 -17.87 -28.67 15.84
CA GLN A 105 -16.95 -28.85 16.98
C GLN A 105 -17.13 -27.74 18.03
N PRO A 106 -16.80 -28.00 19.31
CA PRO A 106 -17.23 -27.19 20.44
C PRO A 106 -16.35 -25.95 20.70
N MET A 107 -16.99 -24.92 21.25
CA MET A 107 -16.37 -23.74 21.87
C MET A 107 -15.33 -24.16 22.93
N PHE A 108 -14.14 -23.56 22.87
CA PHE A 108 -13.24 -23.48 24.02
C PHE A 108 -13.24 -22.04 24.55
N ASN A 109 -13.50 -21.93 25.85
CA ASN A 109 -13.68 -20.70 26.61
C ASN A 109 -12.42 -19.84 26.70
N GLU A 110 -12.64 -18.53 26.61
CA GLU A 110 -11.71 -17.47 26.97
C GLU A 110 -11.49 -17.45 28.49
N THR A 111 -10.24 -17.46 28.94
CA THR A 111 -9.88 -17.15 30.33
C THR A 111 -9.06 -15.86 30.28
N GLU A 112 -9.65 -14.79 30.81
CA GLU A 112 -9.06 -13.46 30.91
C GLU A 112 -7.79 -13.48 31.78
N ILE A 113 -6.68 -12.97 31.22
CA ILE A 113 -5.48 -12.60 31.97
C ILE A 113 -5.44 -11.08 32.05
N PRO A 114 -5.35 -10.46 33.24
CA PRO A 114 -5.31 -9.00 33.38
C PRO A 114 -4.06 -8.37 32.75
N ILE A 115 -4.26 -7.40 31.86
CA ILE A 115 -3.21 -6.58 31.24
C ILE A 115 -2.74 -5.52 32.26
N PRO A 116 -1.44 -5.40 32.58
CA PRO A 116 -0.94 -4.30 33.41
C PRO A 116 -0.99 -2.96 32.63
N PRO A 117 -1.21 -1.82 33.32
CA PRO A 117 -1.35 -0.53 32.66
C PRO A 117 -0.04 -0.05 32.00
N PRO A 118 -0.13 0.72 30.90
CA PRO A 118 1.04 1.22 30.17
C PRO A 118 1.81 2.26 31.01
N PRO A 119 3.16 2.32 30.91
CA PRO A 119 3.93 3.36 31.55
C PRO A 119 3.75 4.69 30.82
N ASN A 120 3.51 5.75 31.59
CA ASN A 120 3.38 7.15 31.19
C ASN A 120 4.38 7.56 30.09
N SER A 121 3.89 7.92 28.91
CA SER A 121 4.69 8.59 27.88
C SER A 121 4.81 10.08 28.21
N LEU A 122 6.05 10.53 28.41
CA LEU A 122 6.43 11.94 28.40
C LEU A 122 6.00 12.57 27.08
N ASN A 123 5.27 13.68 27.17
CA ASN A 123 4.91 14.56 26.07
C ASN A 123 6.20 15.13 25.45
N ILE A 124 6.38 14.92 24.16
CA ILE A 124 7.32 15.70 23.36
C ILE A 124 6.51 16.25 22.18
N GLU A 125 6.06 17.49 22.34
CA GLU A 125 5.63 18.36 21.25
C GLU A 125 6.88 18.70 20.43
N ILE A 126 6.91 18.33 19.14
CA ILE A 126 7.90 18.87 18.21
C ILE A 126 7.13 19.57 17.10
N GLU A 127 7.28 20.90 17.12
CA GLU A 127 6.84 21.82 16.09
C GLU A 127 7.36 21.42 14.71
N MET A 128 6.43 21.48 13.76
CA MET A 128 6.63 21.24 12.34
C MET A 128 7.31 22.46 11.71
N ASN A 129 8.45 22.28 11.04
CA ASN A 129 9.00 23.29 10.14
C ASN A 129 9.55 22.63 8.87
N ASP A 130 9.25 23.29 7.75
CA ASP A 130 9.44 22.84 6.37
C ASP A 130 10.92 22.65 5.96
N THR A 131 11.08 21.89 4.87
CA THR A 131 12.27 21.66 4.02
C THR A 131 13.07 20.40 4.35
N TYR A 132 13.14 19.49 3.37
CA TYR A 132 13.79 18.17 3.31
C TYR A 132 12.91 16.97 3.70
N PRO A 133 12.85 15.92 2.84
CA PRO A 133 12.22 14.66 3.25
C PRO A 133 12.90 14.16 4.52
N PRO A 134 12.13 13.69 5.52
CA PRO A 134 12.69 13.25 6.79
C PRO A 134 13.79 12.22 6.51
N PRO A 135 14.94 12.30 7.21
CA PRO A 135 15.93 11.24 7.12
C PRO A 135 15.23 9.91 7.39
N PRO A 136 15.55 8.84 6.64
CA PRO A 136 14.86 7.56 6.79
C PRO A 136 14.86 7.18 8.28
N PRO A 137 13.71 6.76 8.83
CA PRO A 137 13.54 6.54 10.26
C PRO A 137 14.64 5.62 10.79
N ASN A 138 15.08 5.88 12.02
CA ASN A 138 16.13 5.14 12.70
C ASN A 138 15.83 3.63 12.64
N PHE A 139 16.67 2.90 11.91
CA PHE A 139 16.53 1.48 11.60
C PHE A 139 16.44 0.65 12.89
N ASN A 140 15.24 0.27 13.31
CA ASN A 140 15.07 -0.54 14.50
C ASN A 140 15.54 -1.99 14.23
N SER A 141 16.47 -2.42 15.08
CA SER A 141 17.50 -3.44 14.84
C SER A 141 17.03 -4.90 14.99
N THR A 142 15.72 -5.17 14.99
CA THR A 142 15.14 -6.53 15.15
C THR A 142 15.10 -7.35 13.85
N TYR A 143 15.85 -6.90 12.84
CA TYR A 143 16.00 -7.55 11.55
C TYR A 143 16.49 -9.00 11.68
N MET A 144 15.60 -9.92 11.30
CA MET A 144 15.85 -11.32 10.92
C MET A 144 16.02 -12.33 12.06
N ASN A 145 14.98 -13.15 12.25
CA ASN A 145 15.15 -14.48 12.82
C ASN A 145 15.66 -15.41 11.71
N HIS A 146 16.85 -16.00 11.85
CA HIS A 146 17.46 -16.88 10.84
C HIS A 146 16.58 -18.07 10.43
N ARG A 147 15.58 -18.44 11.24
CA ARG A 147 14.59 -19.49 10.92
C ARG A 147 13.53 -19.04 9.92
N GLN A 148 13.30 -17.75 9.75
CA GLN A 148 12.34 -17.17 8.80
C GLN A 148 13.12 -16.56 7.62
N LYS A 149 13.46 -17.37 6.63
CA LYS A 149 13.96 -16.92 5.31
C LYS A 149 12.88 -16.10 4.57
N ARG A 150 12.55 -14.90 5.06
CA ARG A 150 11.56 -14.01 4.45
C ARG A 150 12.14 -12.62 4.17
N GLY A 151 13.42 -12.55 3.79
CA GLY A 151 13.98 -11.37 3.13
C GLY A 151 13.45 -11.26 1.69
N PHE A 152 14.31 -10.90 0.74
CA PHE A 152 14.00 -10.85 -0.70
C PHE A 152 13.33 -12.13 -1.25
N ASN A 153 13.60 -13.30 -0.66
CA ASN A 153 13.05 -14.59 -1.11
C ASN A 153 11.69 -14.96 -0.51
N GLY A 154 11.07 -14.07 0.28
CA GLY A 154 9.76 -14.27 0.88
C GLY A 154 8.62 -13.69 0.05
N LEU A 155 7.39 -14.16 0.29
CA LEU A 155 6.19 -13.50 -0.23
C LEU A 155 6.07 -12.09 0.36
N TRP A 156 5.70 -11.16 -0.50
CA TRP A 156 5.38 -9.77 -0.18
C TRP A 156 3.86 -9.64 -0.15
N THR A 157 3.34 -8.90 0.83
CA THR A 157 1.94 -8.46 0.79
C THR A 157 1.92 -7.08 0.16
N LEU A 158 1.16 -6.90 -0.91
CA LEU A 158 1.06 -5.68 -1.69
C LEU A 158 -0.27 -5.00 -1.37
N TYR A 159 -0.26 -3.67 -1.21
CA TYR A 159 -1.41 -2.89 -0.77
C TYR A 159 -1.71 -1.79 -1.78
N GLY A 160 -3.00 -1.56 -2.00
CA GLY A 160 -3.49 -0.34 -2.59
C GLY A 160 -3.37 -0.23 -4.09
N VAL A 161 -3.74 0.96 -4.56
CA VAL A 161 -3.74 1.30 -5.99
C VAL A 161 -2.37 1.11 -6.64
N PHE A 162 -1.27 1.30 -5.91
CA PHE A 162 0.10 1.13 -6.41
C PHE A 162 0.77 -0.18 -6.00
N GLN A 163 0.04 -1.08 -5.34
CA GLN A 163 0.54 -2.40 -4.92
C GLN A 163 1.88 -2.32 -4.16
N LEU A 164 1.98 -1.40 -3.20
CA LEU A 164 3.18 -1.18 -2.41
C LEU A 164 3.38 -2.28 -1.38
N ALA A 165 4.61 -2.76 -1.23
CA ALA A 165 4.90 -3.93 -0.39
C ALA A 165 5.06 -3.60 1.10
N ASP A 166 4.43 -4.40 1.98
CA ASP A 166 4.62 -4.34 3.44
C ASP A 166 6.06 -4.49 3.90
N ARG A 167 6.94 -5.11 3.11
CA ARG A 167 8.36 -5.22 3.46
C ARG A 167 9.14 -3.95 3.24
N VAL A 168 8.60 -3.01 2.46
CA VAL A 168 9.31 -1.81 2.00
C VAL A 168 8.61 -0.53 2.45
N ALA A 169 7.33 -0.39 2.12
CA ALA A 169 6.60 0.87 2.23
C ALA A 169 6.14 1.16 3.67
N CYS A 170 5.48 0.20 4.30
CA CYS A 170 4.63 0.40 5.48
C CYS A 170 4.79 -0.71 6.53
N THR A 171 4.25 -0.53 7.73
CA THR A 171 4.14 -1.58 8.77
C THR A 171 2.81 -2.32 8.70
N SER A 172 2.86 -3.66 8.86
CA SER A 172 1.68 -4.50 9.00
C SER A 172 1.75 -5.32 10.29
N SER A 173 0.61 -5.86 10.74
CA SER A 173 0.54 -6.75 11.91
C SER A 173 1.36 -8.05 11.77
N LYS A 174 1.86 -8.34 10.57
CA LYS A 174 2.51 -9.62 10.21
C LYS A 174 4.03 -9.60 10.21
N GLY A 175 4.69 -8.47 10.49
CA GLY A 175 6.13 -8.49 10.81
C GLY A 175 6.99 -7.30 10.35
N LEU A 176 8.29 -7.59 10.28
CA LEU A 176 9.38 -6.65 10.02
C LEU A 176 9.29 -6.02 8.62
N SER A 177 9.43 -4.69 8.57
CA SER A 177 9.41 -3.87 7.36
C SER A 177 10.57 -2.88 7.37
N VAL A 178 11.02 -2.45 6.18
CA VAL A 178 11.84 -1.22 6.04
C VAL A 178 11.03 0.01 6.46
N ASN A 179 9.71 0.00 6.21
CA ASN A 179 8.77 1.09 6.44
C ASN A 179 9.35 2.46 6.04
N ILE A 180 9.82 2.56 4.80
CA ILE A 180 10.48 3.77 4.30
C ILE A 180 9.54 4.98 4.30
N CYS A 181 8.22 4.74 4.26
CA CYS A 181 7.20 5.79 4.26
C CYS A 181 6.70 6.12 5.67
N ASN A 182 7.20 5.43 6.71
CA ASN A 182 6.87 5.67 8.12
C ASN A 182 5.35 5.70 8.41
N MET A 183 4.66 4.65 7.97
CA MET A 183 3.19 4.58 8.03
C MET A 183 2.71 3.13 8.20
N ASP A 184 1.44 2.95 8.61
CA ASP A 184 0.79 1.64 8.64
C ASP A 184 0.17 1.29 7.28
N CYS A 185 0.19 0.01 6.90
CA CYS A 185 -0.27 -0.43 5.59
C CYS A 185 -1.78 -0.26 5.37
N SER A 186 -2.56 -0.01 6.43
CA SER A 186 -4.00 0.31 6.29
C SER A 186 -4.23 1.63 5.58
N LYS A 187 -3.26 2.56 5.64
CA LYS A 187 -3.31 3.85 4.97
C LYS A 187 -3.27 3.72 3.45
N LEU A 188 -2.48 2.76 2.97
CA LEU A 188 -2.43 2.39 1.55
C LEU A 188 -3.67 1.65 1.03
N THR A 189 -4.72 1.49 1.83
CA THR A 189 -5.96 0.80 1.44
C THR A 189 -7.21 1.60 1.74
N ASP A 190 -7.03 2.86 2.15
CA ASP A 190 -8.13 3.80 2.28
C ASP A 190 -8.34 4.57 0.96
N ASP A 191 -9.31 5.48 0.95
CA ASP A 191 -9.69 6.20 -0.27
C ASP A 191 -8.86 7.48 -0.51
N ASP A 192 -8.03 7.89 0.46
CA ASP A 192 -7.17 9.07 0.36
C ASP A 192 -5.80 8.69 -0.20
N LEU A 193 -5.59 8.96 -1.48
CA LEU A 193 -4.34 8.63 -2.17
C LEU A 193 -3.15 9.53 -1.81
N THR A 194 -3.31 10.49 -0.91
CA THR A 194 -2.26 11.46 -0.59
C THR A 194 -1.02 10.76 -0.03
N ASP A 195 -1.17 9.85 0.93
CA ASP A 195 -0.04 9.10 1.48
C ASP A 195 0.48 8.03 0.53
N ASP A 196 -0.38 7.38 -0.26
CA ASP A 196 0.02 6.47 -1.33
C ASP A 196 0.98 7.14 -2.33
N ILE A 197 0.58 8.31 -2.85
CA ILE A 197 1.34 9.07 -3.84
C ILE A 197 2.67 9.54 -3.24
N ASN A 198 2.64 10.05 -2.01
CA ASN A 198 3.85 10.47 -1.30
C ASN A 198 4.80 9.29 -1.05
N CYS A 199 4.27 8.11 -0.75
CA CYS A 199 5.06 6.90 -0.55
C CYS A 199 5.70 6.40 -1.85
N VAL A 200 4.96 6.42 -2.98
CA VAL A 200 5.53 6.16 -4.31
C VAL A 200 6.69 7.11 -4.61
N TRP A 201 6.49 8.42 -4.39
CA TRP A 201 7.51 9.43 -4.59
C TRP A 201 8.76 9.18 -3.72
N THR A 202 8.55 8.80 -2.46
CA THR A 202 9.61 8.45 -1.51
C THR A 202 10.43 7.25 -2.00
N ILE A 203 9.77 6.18 -2.47
CA ILE A 203 10.44 4.98 -2.98
C ILE A 203 11.26 5.29 -4.23
N ILE A 204 10.69 6.04 -5.19
CA ILE A 204 11.36 6.36 -6.46
C ILE A 204 12.61 7.21 -6.24
N ASN A 205 12.58 8.14 -5.28
CA ASN A 205 13.69 9.06 -4.99
C ASN A 205 14.65 8.56 -3.91
N SER A 206 14.35 7.41 -3.31
CA SER A 206 15.22 6.83 -2.29
C SER A 206 16.59 6.46 -2.87
N LYS A 207 17.65 6.89 -2.18
CA LYS A 207 19.04 6.56 -2.54
C LYS A 207 19.56 5.46 -1.62
N PRO A 208 20.34 4.49 -2.13
CA PRO A 208 21.01 3.52 -1.28
C PRO A 208 21.88 4.23 -0.24
N THR A 209 21.64 3.96 1.04
CA THR A 209 22.49 4.48 2.11
C THR A 209 23.54 3.45 2.48
N ARG A 210 24.76 3.92 2.80
CA ARG A 210 25.83 3.08 3.36
C ARG A 210 25.94 3.22 4.88
N LYS A 211 25.12 4.09 5.48
CA LYS A 211 25.10 4.35 6.91
C LYS A 211 24.25 3.27 7.59
N GLY A 212 24.86 2.39 8.36
CA GLY A 212 24.17 1.31 9.07
C GLY A 212 25.07 0.11 9.33
N ILE A 213 24.48 -0.96 9.85
CA ILE A 213 25.17 -2.23 10.07
C ILE A 213 25.45 -2.87 8.69
N PRO A 214 26.71 -3.20 8.36
CA PRO A 214 27.06 -3.89 7.12
C PRO A 214 26.22 -5.16 6.93
N GLY A 215 25.81 -5.44 5.69
CA GLY A 215 24.92 -6.57 5.35
C GLY A 215 23.43 -6.26 5.55
N ARG A 216 23.02 -5.71 6.70
CA ARG A 216 21.60 -5.33 6.93
C ARG A 216 21.17 -4.16 6.04
N GLN A 217 22.03 -3.16 5.95
CA GLN A 217 21.75 -2.01 5.10
C GLN A 217 21.72 -2.39 3.61
N GLU A 218 22.58 -3.32 3.20
CA GLU A 218 22.61 -3.83 1.83
C GLU A 218 21.31 -4.55 1.48
N GLU A 219 20.76 -5.34 2.41
CA GLU A 219 19.47 -6.01 2.22
C GLU A 219 18.31 -5.01 2.10
N ALA A 220 18.24 -4.00 2.99
CA ALA A 220 17.23 -2.94 2.90
C ALA A 220 17.32 -2.20 1.55
N ASN A 221 18.53 -1.80 1.14
CA ASN A 221 18.76 -1.16 -0.15
C ASN A 221 18.32 -2.06 -1.32
N LYS A 222 18.53 -3.38 -1.21
CA LYS A 222 18.08 -4.35 -2.22
C LYS A 222 16.55 -4.43 -2.29
N LEU A 223 15.85 -4.45 -1.15
CA LEU A 223 14.39 -4.47 -1.10
C LEU A 223 13.79 -3.20 -1.72
N ILE A 224 14.30 -2.04 -1.30
CA ILE A 224 13.86 -0.74 -1.83
C ILE A 224 14.09 -0.66 -3.34
N LYS A 225 15.30 -1.01 -3.81
CA LYS A 225 15.63 -1.06 -5.24
C LYS A 225 14.67 -1.97 -6.00
N THR A 226 14.34 -3.13 -5.45
CA THR A 226 13.42 -4.10 -6.07
C THR A 226 12.02 -3.52 -6.21
N MET A 227 11.51 -2.85 -5.17
CA MET A 227 10.20 -2.20 -5.22
C MET A 227 10.17 -1.08 -6.27
N ASN A 228 11.22 -0.24 -6.32
CA ASN A 228 11.36 0.79 -7.34
C ASN A 228 11.40 0.17 -8.75
N ASP A 229 12.19 -0.90 -8.94
CA ASP A 229 12.25 -1.63 -10.20
C ASP A 229 10.86 -2.20 -10.59
N ILE A 230 10.05 -2.68 -9.65
CA ILE A 230 8.67 -3.14 -9.91
C ILE A 230 7.77 -1.98 -10.33
N LEU A 231 7.76 -0.88 -9.58
CA LEU A 231 6.96 0.32 -9.89
C LEU A 231 7.27 0.85 -11.28
N MET A 232 8.56 0.96 -11.61
CA MET A 232 9.02 1.66 -12.80
C MET A 232 9.12 0.79 -14.05
N ASN A 233 9.27 -0.54 -13.91
CA ASN A 233 9.47 -1.43 -15.07
C ASN A 233 8.21 -2.17 -15.53
N THR A 234 7.12 -2.22 -14.74
CA THR A 234 5.83 -2.80 -15.20
C THR A 234 5.43 -2.22 -16.55
N CYS A 235 5.65 -0.91 -16.73
CA CYS A 235 5.28 -0.15 -17.93
C CYS A 235 6.47 0.58 -18.58
N ALA A 236 7.63 -0.09 -18.69
CA ALA A 236 8.89 0.53 -19.13
C ALA A 236 8.83 1.29 -20.48
N ASN A 237 7.97 0.87 -21.41
CA ASN A 237 7.88 1.41 -22.77
C ASN A 237 6.66 2.32 -23.01
N ARG A 238 5.98 2.79 -21.95
CA ARG A 238 4.84 3.71 -22.13
C ARG A 238 5.32 5.13 -22.37
N ASP A 239 4.75 5.76 -23.38
CA ASP A 239 4.91 7.18 -23.70
C ASP A 239 3.70 7.95 -23.15
N TYR A 240 3.95 8.99 -22.35
CA TYR A 240 2.91 9.83 -21.78
C TYR A 240 1.98 10.44 -22.83
N SER A 241 2.55 10.92 -23.94
CA SER A 241 1.84 11.62 -24.99
C SER A 241 0.81 10.76 -25.72
N GLN A 242 0.88 9.43 -25.57
CA GLN A 242 -0.10 8.49 -26.12
C GLN A 242 -1.03 7.94 -25.04
N TYR A 243 -0.51 7.71 -23.84
CA TYR A 243 -1.25 7.02 -22.78
C TYR A 243 -2.21 7.94 -22.03
N LEU A 244 -1.83 9.20 -21.78
CA LEU A 244 -2.64 10.16 -20.99
C LEU A 244 -3.22 11.31 -21.82
N VAL A 245 -3.09 11.27 -23.15
CA VAL A 245 -3.64 12.30 -24.05
C VAL A 245 -5.14 12.54 -23.86
N THR A 246 -5.90 11.49 -23.53
CA THR A 246 -7.35 11.59 -23.29
C THR A 246 -7.71 12.27 -21.98
N CYS A 247 -6.76 12.39 -21.06
CA CYS A 247 -6.96 13.06 -19.77
C CYS A 247 -6.75 14.57 -19.82
N ILE A 248 -6.23 15.07 -20.96
CA ILE A 248 -5.91 16.48 -21.19
C ILE A 248 -7.07 17.22 -21.88
N ALA A 249 -8.10 16.48 -22.35
CA ALA A 249 -9.24 17.09 -23.03
C ALA A 249 -10.11 17.90 -22.04
N PRO A 250 -10.54 19.13 -22.43
CA PRO A 250 -11.27 20.06 -21.58
C PRO A 250 -12.69 19.61 -21.23
#